data_AF-A0A1J3IM20-F1
#
_entry.id   AF-A0A1J3IM20-F1
#
_cell.length_a   1.000
_cell.length_b   1.000
_cell.length_c   1.000
_cell.angle_alpha   90.00
_cell.angle_beta   90.00
_cell.angle_gamma   90.00
#
_symmetry.space_group_name_H-M   'P 1'
#
loop_
_entity.id
_entity.type
_entity.pdbx_description
1 polymer ?
#
loop_
_entity_poly.entity_id
_entity_poly.type
_entity_poly.pdbx_seq_one_letter_code
_entity_poly.pdbx_strand_id
1 'polypeptide(L)'
;MNPEQNRRQCAVCEESEPSFIHTVSNNGVFRRLCTDCLLREHREVFCPVCLDVFDGCLPPGDGITCLNCPSIIHHSCSPPPPSSFAASSYVSSFTCPPCSDPNFSFFPKSHVQSSENDADGSGTLLDTKSAKALVAASKIAVVSMTDAAAKLKEEAVKKILDAKIAKMKAKDALGNLQDIVLREKASENSNLNKRKNSDR
;
A
#
# COMPACT_ATOMS: atom_id res chain seq x y z
N MET A 1 19.13 -14.99 -13.69
CA MET A 1 18.75 -15.10 -12.27
C MET A 1 17.31 -15.58 -12.20
N ASN A 2 17.02 -16.62 -11.41
CA ASN A 2 15.70 -17.25 -11.36
C ASN A 2 14.71 -16.32 -10.60
N PRO A 3 13.64 -15.81 -11.24
CA PRO A 3 12.69 -14.88 -10.61
C PRO A 3 11.94 -15.48 -9.41
N GLU A 4 11.99 -16.81 -9.25
CA GLU A 4 11.35 -17.51 -8.13
C GLU A 4 12.14 -17.42 -6.82
N GLN A 5 13.47 -17.32 -6.87
CA GLN A 5 14.33 -17.27 -5.66
C GLN A 5 14.24 -15.92 -4.92
N ASN A 6 13.88 -14.83 -5.61
CA ASN A 6 13.70 -13.51 -5.00
C ASN A 6 12.30 -13.32 -4.37
N ARG A 7 11.47 -14.37 -4.34
CA ARG A 7 10.10 -14.28 -3.80
C ARG A 7 10.07 -14.22 -2.27
N ARG A 8 11.13 -14.63 -1.59
CA ARG A 8 11.17 -14.67 -0.11
C ARG A 8 12.23 -13.73 0.45
N GLN A 9 12.58 -12.66 -0.25
CA GLN A 9 13.53 -11.68 0.26
C GLN A 9 12.81 -10.41 0.68
N CYS A 10 13.19 -9.86 1.84
CA CYS A 10 12.74 -8.54 2.24
C CYS A 10 13.37 -7.48 1.32
N ALA A 11 12.55 -6.59 0.76
CA ALA A 11 13.00 -5.55 -0.18
C ALA A 11 13.86 -4.44 0.47
N VAL A 12 13.92 -4.38 1.80
CA VAL A 12 14.66 -3.34 2.55
C VAL A 12 15.92 -3.87 3.18
N CYS A 13 15.83 -4.93 3.99
CA CYS A 13 16.98 -5.49 4.70
C CYS A 13 17.64 -6.67 3.96
N GLU A 14 17.12 -7.04 2.79
CA GLU A 14 17.64 -8.12 1.96
C GLU A 14 17.72 -9.49 2.66
N GLU A 15 17.01 -9.66 3.78
CA GLU A 15 16.95 -10.92 4.49
C GLU A 15 16.26 -11.98 3.62
N SER A 16 17.01 -13.05 3.35
CA SER A 16 16.53 -14.24 2.64
C SER A 16 15.72 -15.12 3.60
N GLU A 17 14.53 -15.51 3.17
CA GLU A 17 13.63 -16.41 3.91
C GLU A 17 13.25 -15.94 5.32
N PRO A 18 12.77 -14.69 5.50
CA PRO A 18 12.26 -14.26 6.79
C PRO A 18 11.04 -15.10 7.17
N SER A 19 10.87 -15.37 8.46
CA SER A 19 9.79 -16.22 8.98
C SER A 19 8.40 -15.76 8.52
N PHE A 20 8.21 -14.45 8.42
CA PHE A 20 7.00 -13.83 7.90
C PHE A 20 7.35 -12.71 6.93
N ILE A 21 6.69 -12.74 5.78
CA ILE A 21 6.83 -11.73 4.73
C ILE A 21 5.46 -11.18 4.38
N HIS A 22 5.36 -9.85 4.33
CA HIS A 22 4.12 -9.11 4.07
C HIS A 22 4.22 -8.46 2.70
N THR A 23 3.14 -8.52 1.92
CA THR A 23 3.06 -7.81 0.64
C THR A 23 2.28 -6.53 0.85
N VAL A 24 2.86 -5.40 0.43
CA VAL A 24 2.24 -4.08 0.52
C VAL A 24 2.34 -3.36 -0.81
N SER A 25 1.46 -2.38 -1.04
CA SER A 25 1.52 -1.50 -2.19
C SER A 25 1.95 -0.11 -1.75
N ASN A 26 3.03 0.39 -2.35
CA ASN A 26 3.48 1.76 -2.18
C ASN A 26 3.50 2.42 -3.57
N ASN A 27 2.69 3.45 -3.78
CA ASN A 27 2.55 4.17 -5.05
C ASN A 27 2.29 3.24 -6.26
N GLY A 28 1.49 2.19 -6.06
CA GLY A 28 1.16 1.21 -7.12
C GLY A 28 2.22 0.13 -7.35
N VAL A 29 3.37 0.21 -6.66
CA VAL A 29 4.41 -0.83 -6.71
C VAL A 29 4.24 -1.78 -5.54
N PHE A 30 4.14 -3.08 -5.83
CA PHE A 30 4.12 -4.10 -4.80
C PHE A 30 5.52 -4.36 -4.26
N ARG A 31 5.66 -4.33 -2.94
CA ARG A 31 6.89 -4.61 -2.21
C ARG A 31 6.64 -5.71 -1.19
N ARG A 32 7.69 -6.49 -0.90
CA ARG A 32 7.68 -7.55 0.09
C ARG A 32 8.59 -7.16 1.25
N LEU A 33 8.04 -7.10 2.45
CA LEU A 33 8.75 -6.62 3.63
C LEU A 33 8.63 -7.65 4.75
N CYS A 34 9.71 -7.89 5.48
CA CYS A 34 9.60 -8.64 6.74
C CYS A 34 8.84 -7.81 7.78
N THR A 35 8.37 -8.45 8.86
CA THR A 35 7.61 -7.80 9.94
C THR A 35 8.31 -6.55 10.49
N ASP A 36 9.63 -6.63 10.76
CA ASP A 36 10.39 -5.50 11.31
C ASP A 36 10.48 -4.32 10.33
N CYS A 37 10.81 -4.59 9.06
CA CYS A 37 10.90 -3.54 8.04
C CYS A 37 9.55 -2.89 7.76
N LEU A 38 8.46 -3.67 7.74
CA LEU A 38 7.12 -3.11 7.54
C LEU A 38 6.75 -2.14 8.67
N LEU A 39 6.96 -2.53 9.92
CA LEU A 39 6.70 -1.67 11.07
C LEU A 39 7.60 -0.43 11.11
N ARG A 40 8.84 -0.52 10.60
CA ARG A 40 9.72 0.65 10.48
C ARG A 40 9.34 1.61 9.36
N GLU A 41 8.72 1.13 8.28
CA GLU A 41 8.28 1.97 7.15
C GLU A 41 6.97 2.68 7.47
N HIS A 42 6.10 2.08 8.29
CA HIS A 42 4.77 2.59 8.63
C HIS A 42 4.66 2.99 10.10
N ARG A 43 5.54 3.88 10.57
CA ARG A 43 5.62 4.26 12.00
C ARG A 43 4.44 5.09 12.49
N GLU A 44 3.74 5.71 11.56
CA GLU A 44 2.66 6.66 11.79
C GLU A 44 1.29 6.00 11.98
N VAL A 45 1.15 4.70 11.69
CA VAL A 45 -0.15 4.00 11.70
C VAL A 45 -0.32 3.03 12.88
N PHE A 46 0.64 2.95 13.80
CA PHE A 46 0.52 2.12 15.01
C PHE A 46 1.32 2.70 16.17
N CYS A 47 1.00 2.28 17.39
CA CYS A 47 1.75 2.64 18.58
C CYS A 47 2.97 1.73 18.75
N PRO A 48 4.23 2.24 18.76
CA PRO A 48 5.43 1.43 18.90
C PRO A 48 5.65 0.84 20.30
N VAL A 49 4.79 1.20 21.28
CA VAL A 49 4.85 0.69 22.66
C VAL A 49 3.93 -0.51 22.85
N CYS A 50 2.64 -0.37 22.52
CA CYS A 50 1.67 -1.46 22.68
C CYS A 50 1.45 -2.31 21.41
N LEU A 51 1.93 -1.83 20.26
CA LEU A 51 1.80 -2.44 18.93
C LEU A 51 0.37 -2.48 18.39
N ASP A 52 -0.54 -1.70 18.95
CA ASP A 52 -1.88 -1.55 18.39
C ASP A 52 -1.86 -0.59 17.19
N VAL A 53 -2.50 -1.01 16.11
CA VAL A 53 -2.69 -0.23 14.88
C VAL A 53 -3.82 0.75 15.10
N PHE A 54 -3.65 1.99 14.63
CA PHE A 54 -4.68 3.01 14.72
C PHE A 54 -5.78 2.71 13.69
N ASP A 55 -6.99 2.41 14.16
CA ASP A 55 -8.16 2.16 13.30
C ASP A 55 -8.71 3.50 12.77
N GLY A 56 -8.00 4.13 11.82
CA GLY A 56 -8.40 5.39 11.16
C GLY A 56 -7.53 6.61 11.53
N CYS A 57 -8.07 7.82 11.33
CA CYS A 57 -7.41 9.05 11.79
C CYS A 57 -7.40 9.07 13.32
N LEU A 58 -6.22 9.08 13.92
CA LEU A 58 -6.11 9.40 15.34
C LEU A 58 -6.82 10.72 15.63
N PRO A 59 -7.73 10.77 16.62
CA PRO A 59 -8.33 12.02 17.05
C PRO A 59 -7.23 13.02 17.44
N PRO A 60 -7.36 14.30 17.07
CA PRO A 60 -6.40 15.32 17.48
C PRO A 60 -6.27 15.36 19.01
N GLY A 61 -5.09 15.06 19.54
CA GLY A 61 -4.78 15.11 20.98
C GLY A 61 -4.67 13.76 21.70
N ASP A 62 -5.05 12.65 21.07
CA ASP A 62 -4.97 11.31 21.70
C ASP A 62 -3.58 10.65 21.57
N GLY A 63 -2.72 11.25 20.75
CA GLY A 63 -1.39 10.74 20.43
C GLY A 63 -0.26 11.69 20.85
N ILE A 64 0.84 11.12 21.34
CA ILE A 64 2.09 11.85 21.58
C ILE A 64 3.08 11.46 20.48
N THR A 65 3.59 12.44 19.75
CA THR A 65 4.55 12.22 18.66
C THR A 65 5.98 12.14 19.18
N CYS A 66 6.77 11.25 18.58
CA CYS A 66 8.20 11.16 18.83
C CYS A 66 8.92 12.44 18.38
N LEU A 67 9.91 12.88 19.14
CA LEU A 67 10.74 14.05 18.79
C LEU A 67 11.57 13.86 17.51
N ASN A 68 11.92 12.61 17.17
CA ASN A 68 12.93 12.32 16.15
C ASN A 68 12.35 11.67 14.88
N CYS A 69 11.08 11.29 14.85
CA CYS A 69 10.47 10.60 13.71
C CYS A 69 8.93 10.69 13.79
N PRO A 70 8.17 10.31 12.73
CA PRO A 70 6.72 10.41 12.72
C PRO A 70 5.99 9.33 13.56
N SER A 71 6.68 8.60 14.44
CA SER A 71 6.03 7.66 15.35
C SER A 71 5.09 8.36 16.33
N ILE A 72 3.92 7.75 16.57
CA ILE A 72 2.92 8.25 17.52
C ILE A 72 2.65 7.16 18.57
N ILE A 73 2.52 7.53 19.84
CA ILE A 73 2.04 6.63 20.90
C ILE A 73 0.70 7.10 21.45
N HIS A 74 -0.08 6.17 22.01
CA HIS A 74 -1.22 6.57 22.83
C HIS A 74 -0.77 7.39 24.04
N HIS A 75 -1.57 8.38 24.45
CA HIS A 75 -1.31 9.10 25.70
C HIS A 75 -1.18 8.16 26.92
N SER A 76 -1.95 7.07 26.96
CA SER A 76 -1.86 6.03 28.00
C SER A 76 -0.59 5.18 27.93
N CYS A 77 0.10 5.17 26.79
CA CYS A 77 1.40 4.53 26.61
C CYS A 77 2.56 5.49 26.91
N SER A 78 2.28 6.74 27.29
CA SER A 78 3.30 7.68 27.74
C SER A 78 3.94 7.19 29.02
N PRO A 79 5.27 7.33 29.19
CA PRO A 79 5.90 7.13 30.48
C PRO A 79 5.25 8.06 31.52
N PRO A 80 5.03 7.59 32.77
CA PRO A 80 4.57 8.45 33.84
C PRO A 80 5.62 9.53 34.12
N PRO A 81 5.21 10.76 34.51
CA PRO A 81 6.15 11.80 34.86
C PRO A 81 7.01 11.33 36.06
N PRO A 82 8.31 11.66 36.08
CA PRO A 82 9.13 11.38 37.25
C PRO A 82 8.51 12.05 38.49
N SER A 83 8.46 11.33 39.60
CA SER A 83 7.79 11.69 40.87
C SER A 83 8.27 12.98 41.54
N SER A 84 9.20 13.71 40.93
CA SER A 84 9.83 14.94 41.41
C SER A 84 9.29 16.22 40.75
N PHE A 85 8.39 16.12 39.77
CA PHE A 85 7.88 17.28 39.02
C PHE A 85 6.39 17.53 39.27
N ALA A 86 6.04 18.79 39.50
CA ALA A 86 4.65 19.23 39.58
C ALA A 86 3.95 19.00 38.23
N ALA A 87 2.81 18.29 38.25
CA ALA A 87 2.03 17.88 37.08
C ALA A 87 1.60 19.04 36.15
N SER A 88 1.69 20.30 36.61
CA SER A 88 1.27 21.49 35.88
C SER A 88 2.24 21.98 34.78
N SER A 89 3.48 21.47 34.72
CA SER A 89 4.52 22.02 33.82
C SER A 89 5.28 20.97 32.99
N TYR A 90 4.85 19.70 33.02
CA TYR A 90 5.53 18.65 32.24
C TYR A 90 5.02 18.66 30.80
N VAL A 91 5.81 19.23 29.90
CA VAL A 91 5.67 18.94 28.47
C VAL A 91 6.33 17.57 28.25
N SER A 92 5.52 16.51 28.12
CA SER A 92 6.01 15.16 27.84
C SER A 92 6.76 15.13 26.52
N SER A 93 8.09 15.30 26.54
CA SER A 93 8.95 14.98 25.42
C SER A 93 9.09 13.46 25.34
N PHE A 94 8.69 12.89 24.21
CA PHE A 94 8.73 11.44 23.99
C PHE A 94 9.71 11.08 22.87
N THR A 95 10.53 10.06 23.12
CA THR A 95 11.36 9.43 22.10
C THR A 95 10.95 7.97 21.98
N CYS A 96 10.55 7.55 20.79
CA CYS A 96 10.08 6.18 20.56
C CYS A 96 11.22 5.15 20.69
N PRO A 97 10.92 3.89 21.02
CA PRO A 97 11.95 2.86 21.20
C PRO A 97 12.92 2.73 20.02
N PRO A 98 12.49 2.76 18.74
CA PRO A 98 13.40 2.75 17.59
C PRO A 98 14.34 3.97 17.47
N CYS A 99 13.99 5.11 18.06
CA CYS A 99 14.83 6.30 18.07
C CYS A 99 15.74 6.37 19.31
N SER A 100 15.36 5.71 20.40
CA SER A 100 16.16 5.64 21.63
C SER A 100 17.25 4.57 21.55
N ASP A 101 17.01 3.47 20.84
CA ASP A 101 17.98 2.39 20.63
C ASP A 101 18.14 2.08 19.14
N PRO A 102 19.32 2.30 18.53
CA PRO A 102 19.56 2.02 17.11
C PRO A 102 19.48 0.52 16.77
N ASN A 103 19.67 -0.36 17.76
CA ASN A 103 19.58 -1.81 17.59
C ASN A 103 18.19 -2.37 17.89
N PHE A 104 17.23 -1.49 18.26
CA PHE A 104 15.87 -1.90 18.57
C PHE A 104 15.25 -2.64 17.40
N SER A 105 14.61 -3.79 17.64
CA SER A 105 13.80 -4.51 16.65
C SER A 105 12.41 -4.79 17.20
N PHE A 106 11.39 -4.62 16.35
CA PHE A 106 10.02 -5.01 16.64
C PHE A 106 9.82 -6.52 16.57
N PHE A 107 10.62 -7.20 15.72
CA PHE A 107 10.52 -8.63 15.48
C PHE A 107 11.92 -9.24 15.31
N PRO A 108 12.55 -9.70 16.40
CA PRO A 108 13.91 -10.25 16.36
C PRO A 108 14.04 -11.47 15.45
N LYS A 109 15.16 -11.57 14.73
CA LYS A 109 15.45 -12.66 13.78
C LYS A 109 15.74 -14.01 14.44
N SER A 110 16.07 -14.02 15.74
CA SER A 110 16.53 -15.20 16.48
C SER A 110 15.45 -16.24 16.79
N HIS A 111 14.17 -15.98 16.49
CA HIS A 111 13.07 -16.89 16.82
C HIS A 111 13.06 -18.21 16.00
N VAL A 112 13.94 -18.38 15.01
CA VAL A 112 13.96 -19.56 14.12
C VAL A 112 15.38 -20.09 13.84
N GLN A 113 16.35 -19.89 14.74
CA GLN A 113 17.41 -20.90 14.80
C GLN A 113 16.84 -22.08 15.58
N SER A 114 16.16 -22.97 14.86
CA SER A 114 16.00 -24.35 15.32
C SER A 114 17.41 -24.88 15.54
N SER A 115 17.85 -24.89 16.80
CA SER A 115 18.88 -25.80 17.25
C SER A 115 18.48 -27.18 16.73
N GLU A 116 19.28 -27.78 15.85
CA GLU A 116 19.12 -29.17 15.39
C GLU A 116 19.22 -30.20 16.54
N ASN A 117 19.16 -29.75 17.81
CA ASN A 117 19.35 -30.53 19.03
C ASN A 117 18.12 -30.54 19.96
N ASP A 118 17.00 -29.88 19.62
CA ASP A 118 15.80 -29.93 20.45
C ASP A 118 14.97 -31.18 20.13
N ALA A 119 15.37 -32.29 20.75
CA ALA A 119 14.68 -33.57 20.72
C ALA A 119 13.36 -33.58 21.54
N ASP A 120 12.89 -32.42 22.00
CA ASP A 120 11.61 -32.26 22.68
C ASP A 120 10.77 -31.28 21.88
N GLY A 121 9.64 -31.74 21.35
CA GLY A 121 8.82 -31.11 20.31
C GLY A 121 8.12 -29.80 20.70
N SER A 122 8.73 -28.97 21.53
CA SER A 122 8.28 -27.64 21.90
C SER A 122 8.87 -26.62 20.93
N GLY A 123 8.30 -26.53 19.72
CA GLY A 123 8.62 -25.46 18.78
C GLY A 123 8.58 -24.09 19.47
N THR A 124 9.59 -23.27 19.24
CA THR A 124 9.81 -21.97 19.90
C THR A 124 8.52 -21.13 19.87
N LEU A 125 7.84 -21.04 21.01
CA LEU A 125 6.62 -20.25 21.14
C LEU A 125 6.98 -18.77 20.87
N LEU A 126 6.24 -18.15 19.94
CA LEU A 126 6.34 -16.70 19.70
C LEU A 126 6.02 -15.96 21.00
N ASP A 127 6.94 -15.11 21.45
CA ASP A 127 6.67 -14.21 22.57
C ASP A 127 5.48 -13.29 22.25
N THR A 128 4.74 -12.89 23.29
CA THR A 128 3.55 -12.04 23.17
C THR A 128 3.86 -10.75 22.43
N LYS A 129 5.04 -10.15 22.63
CA LYS A 129 5.44 -8.93 21.92
C LYS A 129 5.65 -9.18 20.43
N SER A 130 6.35 -10.26 20.08
CA SER A 130 6.57 -10.68 18.69
C SER A 130 5.26 -11.05 17.99
N ALA A 131 4.33 -11.70 18.71
CA ALA A 131 2.99 -12.00 18.21
C ALA A 131 2.19 -10.73 17.92
N LYS A 132 2.21 -9.74 18.84
CA LYS A 132 1.57 -8.44 18.60
C LYS A 132 2.19 -7.69 17.43
N ALA A 133 3.53 -7.72 17.29
CA ALA A 133 4.22 -7.10 16.17
C ALA A 133 3.79 -7.73 14.83
N LEU A 134 3.67 -9.07 14.79
CA LEU A 134 3.18 -9.78 13.62
C LEU A 134 1.73 -9.39 13.28
N VAL A 135 0.84 -9.35 14.28
CA VAL A 135 -0.56 -8.95 14.08
C VAL A 135 -0.66 -7.51 13.57
N ALA A 136 0.12 -6.59 14.13
CA ALA A 136 0.17 -5.20 13.70
C ALA A 136 0.62 -5.09 12.24
N ALA A 137 1.73 -5.75 11.89
CA ALA A 137 2.24 -5.81 10.54
C ALA A 137 1.20 -6.37 9.55
N SER A 138 0.52 -7.46 9.92
CA SER A 138 -0.53 -8.04 9.08
C SER A 138 -1.71 -7.10 8.88
N LYS A 139 -2.18 -6.40 9.91
CA LYS A 139 -3.25 -5.39 9.79
C LYS A 139 -2.85 -4.28 8.83
N ILE A 140 -1.64 -3.73 8.96
CA ILE A 140 -1.10 -2.69 8.07
C ILE A 140 -1.05 -3.18 6.62
N ALA A 141 -0.57 -4.41 6.41
CA ALA A 141 -0.49 -5.00 5.07
C ALA A 141 -1.88 -5.19 4.44
N VAL A 142 -2.87 -5.62 5.22
CA VAL A 142 -4.26 -5.75 4.77
C VAL A 142 -4.83 -4.40 4.33
N VAL A 143 -4.63 -3.34 5.12
CA VAL A 143 -5.09 -1.98 4.77
C VAL A 143 -4.41 -1.52 3.47
N SER A 144 -3.08 -1.61 3.40
CA SER A 144 -2.31 -1.23 2.20
C SER A 144 -2.80 -1.91 0.93
N MET A 145 -3.03 -3.23 0.99
CA MET A 145 -3.48 -4.00 -0.18
C MET A 145 -4.96 -3.76 -0.50
N THR A 146 -5.80 -3.50 0.51
CA THR A 146 -7.21 -3.14 0.30
C THR A 146 -7.34 -1.81 -0.41
N ASP A 147 -6.55 -0.81 0.00
CA ASP A 147 -6.48 0.50 -0.64
C ASP A 147 -5.96 0.39 -2.08
N ALA A 148 -4.94 -0.43 -2.30
CA ALA A 148 -4.42 -0.70 -3.65
C ALA A 148 -5.49 -1.35 -4.54
N ALA A 149 -6.21 -2.34 -4.01
CA ALA A 149 -7.30 -2.99 -4.75
C ALA A 149 -8.44 -2.01 -5.07
N ALA A 150 -8.79 -1.10 -4.15
CA ALA A 150 -9.78 -0.06 -4.39
C ALA A 150 -9.36 0.88 -5.54
N LYS A 151 -8.11 1.37 -5.52
CA LYS A 151 -7.56 2.23 -6.58
C LYS A 151 -7.53 1.53 -7.94
N LEU A 152 -7.12 0.26 -7.98
CA LEU A 152 -7.11 -0.53 -9.22
C LEU A 152 -8.52 -0.74 -9.79
N LYS A 153 -9.53 -0.94 -8.93
CA LYS A 153 -10.93 -1.04 -9.36
C LYS A 153 -11.43 0.28 -9.94
N GLU A 154 -11.13 1.40 -9.29
CA GLU A 154 -11.49 2.73 -9.78
C GLU A 154 -10.86 3.01 -11.15
N GLU A 155 -9.56 2.73 -11.31
CA GLU A 155 -8.85 2.91 -12.57
C GLU A 155 -9.42 2.01 -13.69
N ALA A 156 -9.77 0.76 -13.37
CA ALA A 156 -10.40 -0.15 -14.31
C ALA A 156 -11.76 0.36 -14.78
N VAL A 157 -12.60 0.86 -13.86
CA VAL A 157 -13.90 1.46 -14.21
C VAL A 157 -13.72 2.67 -15.10
N LYS A 158 -12.77 3.56 -14.79
CA LYS A 158 -12.44 4.72 -15.60
C LYS A 158 -12.06 4.32 -17.03
N LYS A 159 -11.13 3.36 -17.17
CA LYS A 159 -10.69 2.84 -18.48
C LYS A 159 -11.84 2.24 -19.31
N ILE A 160 -12.78 1.54 -18.66
CA ILE A 160 -13.96 0.98 -19.35
C ILE A 160 -14.86 2.10 -19.89
N LEU A 161 -15.10 3.15 -19.11
CA LEU A 161 -15.91 4.29 -19.53
C LEU A 161 -15.26 5.06 -20.68
N ASP A 162 -13.95 5.32 -20.58
CA ASP A 162 -13.19 6.00 -21.63
C ASP A 162 -13.21 5.20 -22.94
N ALA A 163 -13.02 3.88 -22.87
CA ALA A 163 -13.09 3.00 -24.03
C ALA A 163 -14.50 2.99 -24.66
N LYS A 164 -15.57 3.02 -23.84
CA LYS A 164 -16.95 3.09 -24.33
C LYS A 164 -17.22 4.40 -25.06
N ILE A 165 -16.76 5.53 -24.52
CA ILE A 165 -16.90 6.86 -25.14
C ILE A 165 -16.13 6.90 -26.46
N ALA A 166 -14.89 6.40 -26.48
CA ALA A 166 -14.08 6.33 -27.70
C ALA A 166 -14.75 5.47 -28.78
N LYS A 167 -15.31 4.31 -28.41
CA LYS A 167 -16.07 3.44 -29.32
C LYS A 167 -17.31 4.14 -29.89
N MET A 168 -18.03 4.90 -29.06
CA MET A 168 -19.19 5.66 -29.52
C MET A 168 -18.79 6.74 -30.53
N LYS A 169 -17.74 7.51 -30.23
CA LYS A 169 -17.20 8.51 -31.16
C LYS A 169 -16.71 7.90 -32.48
N ALA A 170 -16.04 6.74 -32.42
CA ALA A 170 -15.60 6.04 -33.62
C ALA A 170 -16.79 5.57 -34.48
N LYS A 171 -17.86 5.06 -33.86
CA LYS A 171 -19.08 4.68 -34.57
C LYS A 171 -19.77 5.88 -35.23
N ASP A 172 -19.85 7.01 -34.52
CA ASP A 172 -20.44 8.24 -35.04
C ASP A 172 -19.65 8.75 -36.26
N ALA A 173 -18.32 8.79 -36.16
CA ALA A 173 -17.45 9.15 -37.29
C ALA A 173 -17.62 8.23 -38.50
N LEU A 174 -17.76 6.92 -38.30
CA LEU A 174 -18.03 5.97 -39.37
C LEU A 174 -19.40 6.20 -40.02
N GLY A 175 -20.43 6.52 -39.23
CA GLY A 175 -21.76 6.89 -39.74
C GLY A 175 -21.70 8.13 -40.62
N ASN A 176 -21.01 9.18 -40.16
CA ASN A 176 -20.81 10.42 -40.92
C ASN A 176 -20.05 10.17 -42.23
N LEU A 177 -19.01 9.33 -42.21
CA LEU A 177 -18.25 8.96 -43.42
C LEU A 177 -19.14 8.26 -44.44
N GLN A 178 -19.97 7.29 -44.02
CA GLN A 178 -20.89 6.59 -44.92
C GLN A 178 -21.86 7.55 -45.60
N ASP A 179 -22.41 8.50 -44.85
CA ASP A 179 -23.32 9.49 -45.39
C ASP A 179 -22.64 10.43 -46.40
N ILE A 180 -21.41 10.88 -46.15
CA ILE A 180 -20.61 11.66 -47.12
C ILE A 180 -20.40 10.86 -48.42
N VAL A 181 -19.99 9.60 -48.33
CA VAL A 181 -19.77 8.74 -49.50
C VAL A 181 -21.06 8.54 -50.31
N LEU A 182 -22.21 8.41 -49.65
CA LEU A 182 -23.51 8.31 -50.34
C LEU A 182 -23.85 9.61 -51.09
N ARG A 183 -23.62 10.77 -50.47
CA ARG A 183 -23.86 12.08 -51.11
C ARG A 183 -22.92 12.31 -52.29
N GLU A 184 -21.64 11.94 -52.18
CA GLU A 184 -20.67 12.05 -53.28
C GLU A 184 -21.10 11.20 -54.47
N LYS A 185 -21.43 9.91 -54.26
CA LYS A 185 -21.92 9.03 -55.33
C LYS A 185 -23.19 9.55 -56.01
N ALA A 186 -24.12 10.11 -55.25
CA ALA A 186 -25.33 10.72 -55.81
C ALA A 186 -24.99 11.94 -56.68
N SER A 187 -24.03 12.77 -56.22
CA SER A 187 -23.57 13.94 -56.97
C SER A 187 -22.86 13.55 -58.27
N GLU A 188 -22.00 12.52 -58.26
CA GLU A 188 -21.31 12.00 -59.45
C GLU A 188 -22.29 11.48 -60.50
N ASN A 189 -23.27 10.67 -60.08
CA ASN A 189 -24.31 10.16 -60.97
C ASN A 189 -25.15 11.27 -61.61
N SER A 190 -25.48 12.32 -60.84
CA SER A 190 -26.20 13.48 -61.36
C SER A 190 -25.41 14.24 -62.42
N ASN A 191 -24.10 14.42 -62.20
CA ASN A 191 -23.20 15.10 -63.12
C ASN A 191 -22.98 14.30 -64.42
N LEU A 192 -22.88 12.98 -64.34
CA LEU A 192 -22.79 12.08 -65.51
C LEU A 192 -24.04 12.14 -66.40
N ASN A 193 -25.23 12.14 -65.78
CA ASN A 193 -26.49 12.24 -66.53
C ASN A 193 -26.64 13.60 -67.21
N LYS A 194 -26.15 14.68 -66.60
CA LYS A 194 -26.19 16.03 -67.18
C LYS A 194 -25.30 16.16 -68.42
N ARG A 195 -24.11 15.56 -68.40
CA ARG A 195 -23.19 15.53 -69.57
C ARG A 195 -23.75 14.72 -70.74
N LYS A 196 -24.37 13.56 -70.48
CA LYS A 196 -25.01 12.75 -71.54
C LYS A 196 -26.17 13.46 -72.24
N ASN A 197 -26.87 14.35 -71.56
CA ASN A 197 -27.96 15.12 -72.14
C ASN A 197 -27.49 16.38 -72.89
N SER A 198 -26.24 16.83 -72.75
CA SER A 198 -25.73 18.00 -73.48
C SER A 198 -25.05 17.64 -74.81
N ASP A 199 -24.70 16.38 -75.03
CA ASP A 199 -24.07 15.88 -76.25
C ASP A 199 -25.08 15.35 -77.31
N ARG A 200 -26.37 15.64 -77.14
CA ARG A 200 -27.46 15.19 -78.02
C ARG A 200 -28.30 16.36 -78.49
#